data_AF-A0A4Z1J9A0-F1
#
_entry.id   AF-A0A4Z1J9A0-F1
#
_cell.length_a   1.000
_cell.length_b   1.000
_cell.length_c   1.000
_cell.angle_alpha   90.00
_cell.angle_beta   90.00
_cell.angle_gamma   90.00
#
_symmetry.space_group_name_H-M   'P 1'
#
loop_
_entity.id
_entity.type
_entity.pdbx_description
1 polymer ?
#
loop_
_entity_poly.entity_id
_entity_poly.type
_entity_poly.pdbx_seq_one_letter_code
_entity_poly.pdbx_strand_id
1 'polypeptide(L)'
;MYQVSSATLRNKLPDFFGAYISVNVHVNLFEGKNKQILSAKRHKASHLARLLVRNASRERSELTELQIEARSMRFGDDKGRYSIRFMAEKLDKQIPKSKFYLDLVRKFTTHYIAIYDKLFFFGSLFATRRVGYRVKWKEENKVKNSVATTSADLDPSGNQVKECAIDLYVKTYSSYATTQEQVRRWLGTLAHEMLHAFMLIFGCRGCYKPPEQTTDAGHGHAWQDAAYEIEVACDLFLSNDVNLGRWTSLSHDVENHGMPMPEERLLRKWDLIGPHPFQQTPEVPESAGKTNNDTKKSSEPSSSKQELPHRPTGKLGGEHDKLEGTGRTGERAPPRRDYRVERRDLPRSKAKEKIGSSKNSSRQDLTPAAENKPSREPDPSKRRKPLG
;
A
#
# COMPACT_ATOMS: atom_id res chain seq x y z
N MET A 1 21.25 20.75 7.20
CA MET A 1 21.04 19.28 7.16
C MET A 1 21.29 18.78 8.57
N TYR A 2 20.24 18.49 9.36
CA TYR A 2 20.41 18.05 10.73
C TYR A 2 20.59 16.52 10.75
N GLN A 3 21.80 16.05 11.06
CA GLN A 3 22.06 14.65 11.40
C GLN A 3 21.32 14.33 12.70
N VAL A 4 20.28 13.49 12.60
CA VAL A 4 19.67 12.87 13.78
C VAL A 4 20.40 11.55 14.01
N SER A 5 21.13 11.46 15.12
CA SER A 5 21.82 10.24 15.56
C SER A 5 20.80 9.10 15.75
N SER A 6 21.03 7.98 15.08
CA SER A 6 20.12 6.82 14.96
C SER A 6 20.19 5.82 16.12
N ALA A 7 20.74 6.21 17.29
CA ALA A 7 21.02 5.30 18.39
C ALA A 7 19.80 4.76 19.17
N THR A 8 18.55 5.02 18.76
CA THR A 8 17.34 4.64 19.52
C THR A 8 16.28 3.93 18.66
N LEU A 9 16.70 3.04 17.75
CA LEU A 9 15.80 2.38 16.79
C LEU A 9 15.42 0.92 17.10
N ARG A 10 15.61 0.43 18.34
CA ARG A 10 15.14 -0.91 18.76
C ARG A 10 13.98 -0.83 19.74
N ASN A 11 12.84 -0.31 19.28
CA ASN A 11 11.58 -0.67 19.93
C ASN A 11 11.26 -2.11 19.54
N LYS A 12 11.38 -3.03 20.51
CA LYS A 12 10.96 -4.43 20.37
C LYS A 12 9.51 -4.44 19.87
N LEU A 13 9.30 -4.91 18.64
CA LEU A 13 7.98 -5.34 18.20
C LEU A 13 7.48 -6.39 19.21
N PRO A 14 6.20 -6.39 19.63
CA PRO A 14 5.69 -7.43 20.50
C PRO A 14 5.99 -8.81 19.90
N ASP A 15 6.24 -9.81 20.76
CA ASP A 15 6.70 -11.19 20.45
C ASP A 15 5.84 -11.98 19.45
N PHE A 16 4.83 -11.35 18.84
CA PHE A 16 4.11 -11.86 17.67
C PHE A 16 5.03 -12.17 16.47
N PHE A 17 6.20 -11.53 16.38
CA PHE A 17 7.23 -11.87 15.38
C PHE A 17 8.28 -12.87 15.90
N GLY A 18 8.19 -13.34 17.16
CA GLY A 18 9.17 -14.23 17.79
C GLY A 18 9.30 -15.60 17.12
N ALA A 19 8.34 -16.01 16.28
CA ALA A 19 8.43 -17.21 15.46
C ALA A 19 9.05 -16.96 14.06
N TYR A 20 9.23 -15.71 13.65
CA TYR A 20 9.89 -15.35 12.38
C TYR A 20 11.39 -15.12 12.58
N ILE A 21 12.10 -16.24 12.75
CA ILE A 21 13.47 -16.48 12.33
C ILE A 21 14.57 -15.78 13.15
N SER A 22 15.57 -16.55 13.56
CA SER A 22 16.94 -16.15 13.94
C SER A 22 17.92 -16.85 13.01
N VAL A 23 18.28 -16.25 11.87
CA VAL A 23 19.37 -16.74 11.02
C VAL A 23 20.03 -15.54 10.34
N ASN A 24 21.34 -15.42 10.52
CA ASN A 24 22.20 -14.40 9.95
C ASN A 24 23.02 -15.08 8.83
N VAL A 25 22.50 -15.08 7.61
CA VAL A 25 23.19 -15.61 6.42
C VAL A 25 22.76 -14.75 5.22
N HIS A 26 23.56 -14.71 4.17
CA HIS A 26 23.12 -14.41 2.80
C HIS A 26 22.01 -15.39 2.37
N VAL A 27 20.87 -15.36 3.04
CA VAL A 27 19.74 -16.22 2.73
C VAL A 27 19.17 -15.72 1.42
N ASN A 28 19.12 -16.60 0.43
CA ASN A 28 18.29 -16.43 -0.74
C ASN A 28 16.85 -16.28 -0.24
N LEU A 29 16.37 -15.04 -0.11
CA LEU A 29 15.11 -14.73 0.56
C LEU A 29 13.89 -15.26 -0.22
N PHE A 30 14.10 -15.85 -1.40
CA PHE A 30 13.07 -16.53 -2.16
C PHE A 30 13.68 -17.60 -3.07
N GLU A 31 13.55 -18.88 -2.71
CA GLU A 31 13.61 -19.99 -3.66
C GLU A 31 12.18 -20.34 -4.09
N GLY A 32 11.54 -19.42 -4.84
CA GLY A 32 10.35 -19.81 -5.58
C GLY A 32 10.69 -20.92 -6.59
N LYS A 33 9.70 -21.61 -7.15
CA LYS A 33 9.89 -22.67 -8.17
C LYS A 33 10.80 -22.27 -9.34
N ASN A 34 11.01 -20.96 -9.56
CA ASN A 34 11.87 -20.39 -10.60
C ASN A 34 13.30 -20.01 -10.15
N LYS A 35 13.73 -20.31 -8.91
CA LYS A 35 15.05 -19.95 -8.35
C LYS A 35 15.43 -18.45 -8.47
N GLN A 36 14.45 -17.55 -8.62
CA GLN A 36 14.73 -16.12 -8.74
C GLN A 36 15.11 -15.54 -7.37
N ILE A 37 16.42 -15.39 -7.16
CA ILE A 37 16.98 -14.79 -5.94
C ILE A 37 16.77 -13.27 -6.00
N LEU A 38 15.83 -12.75 -5.19
CA LEU A 38 15.74 -11.33 -4.90
C LEU A 38 16.95 -10.92 -4.05
N SER A 39 17.93 -10.31 -4.71
CA SER A 39 19.14 -9.80 -4.07
C SER A 39 18.96 -8.33 -3.78
N ALA A 40 19.15 -7.94 -2.52
CA ALA A 40 19.13 -6.52 -2.16
C ALA A 40 20.06 -5.71 -3.09
N LYS A 41 19.60 -4.53 -3.54
CA LYS A 41 20.36 -3.53 -4.31
C LYS A 41 20.71 -3.89 -5.77
N ARG A 42 20.22 -5.01 -6.31
CA ARG A 42 20.66 -5.49 -7.65
C ARG A 42 19.65 -5.31 -8.77
N HIS A 43 18.49 -4.71 -8.49
CA HIS A 43 17.39 -4.71 -9.45
C HIS A 43 17.06 -3.30 -9.94
N LYS A 44 16.88 -3.16 -11.26
CA LYS A 44 16.29 -1.94 -11.84
C LYS A 44 14.85 -1.80 -11.34
N ALA A 45 14.36 -0.57 -11.15
CA ALA A 45 13.00 -0.32 -10.70
C ALA A 45 11.95 -0.99 -11.61
N SER A 46 12.13 -0.91 -12.93
CA SER A 46 11.26 -1.58 -13.90
C SER A 46 11.28 -3.11 -13.81
N HIS A 47 12.40 -3.72 -13.40
CA HIS A 47 12.45 -5.16 -13.15
C HIS A 47 11.64 -5.53 -11.90
N LEU A 48 11.81 -4.79 -10.80
CA LEU A 48 11.02 -4.99 -9.58
C LEU A 48 9.53 -4.79 -9.83
N ALA A 49 9.15 -3.74 -10.57
CA ALA A 49 7.77 -3.51 -10.96
C ALA A 49 7.19 -4.69 -11.73
N ARG A 50 7.89 -5.23 -12.73
CA ARG A 50 7.44 -6.43 -13.46
C ARG A 50 7.25 -7.65 -12.55
N LEU A 51 8.11 -7.83 -11.55
CA LEU A 51 7.96 -8.93 -10.58
C LEU A 51 6.70 -8.73 -9.72
N LEU A 52 6.49 -7.51 -9.20
CA LEU A 52 5.33 -7.18 -8.38
C LEU A 52 4.02 -7.29 -9.17
N VAL A 53 3.97 -6.71 -10.38
CA VAL A 53 2.84 -6.83 -11.32
C VAL A 53 2.52 -8.31 -11.55
N ARG A 54 3.50 -9.11 -12.02
CA ARG A 54 3.27 -10.54 -12.26
C ARG A 54 2.78 -11.29 -11.03
N ASN A 55 3.24 -10.93 -9.84
CA ASN A 55 2.82 -11.58 -8.61
C ASN A 55 1.41 -11.18 -8.16
N ALA A 56 1.06 -9.90 -8.32
CA ALA A 56 -0.24 -9.34 -7.95
C ALA A 56 -1.35 -9.71 -8.95
N SER A 57 -1.04 -9.86 -10.24
CA SER A 57 -2.03 -10.18 -11.29
C SER A 57 -2.36 -11.68 -11.43
N ARG A 58 -1.86 -12.56 -10.55
CA ARG A 58 -2.13 -14.01 -10.62
C ARG A 58 -3.62 -14.31 -10.51
N GLU A 59 -4.10 -15.32 -11.22
CA GLU A 59 -5.48 -15.78 -11.02
C GLU A 59 -5.63 -16.54 -9.69
N ARG A 60 -6.87 -16.72 -9.22
CA ARG A 60 -7.16 -17.46 -7.97
C ARG A 60 -6.61 -18.89 -7.99
N SER A 61 -6.63 -19.55 -9.15
CA SER A 61 -6.09 -20.89 -9.41
C SER A 61 -4.56 -20.94 -9.41
N GLU A 62 -3.90 -19.80 -9.57
CA GLU A 62 -2.45 -19.67 -9.72
C GLU A 62 -1.76 -19.07 -8.49
N LEU A 63 -2.51 -18.84 -7.41
CA LEU A 63 -1.96 -18.30 -6.17
C LEU A 63 -0.88 -19.23 -5.61
N THR A 64 0.22 -18.63 -5.17
CA THR A 64 1.25 -19.36 -4.45
C THR A 64 0.77 -19.75 -3.05
N GLU A 65 1.43 -20.72 -2.40
CA GLU A 65 1.14 -21.11 -1.02
C GLU A 65 1.17 -19.91 -0.06
N LEU A 66 2.14 -19.00 -0.23
CA LEU A 66 2.22 -17.76 0.57
C LEU A 66 1.02 -16.83 0.35
N GLN A 67 0.52 -16.74 -0.88
CA GLN A 67 -0.64 -15.91 -1.17
C GLN A 67 -1.93 -16.55 -0.66
N ILE A 68 -2.05 -17.87 -0.73
CA ILE A 68 -3.15 -18.63 -0.13
C ILE A 68 -3.14 -18.42 1.39
N GLU A 69 -1.97 -18.53 2.02
CA GLU A 69 -1.78 -18.26 3.44
C GLU A 69 -2.13 -16.79 3.79
N ALA A 70 -1.68 -15.81 3.00
CA ALA A 70 -2.02 -14.41 3.23
C ALA A 70 -3.54 -14.17 3.16
N ARG A 71 -4.24 -14.83 2.22
CA ARG A 71 -5.70 -14.77 2.13
C ARG A 71 -6.38 -15.47 3.30
N SER A 72 -5.88 -16.62 3.75
CA SER A 72 -6.44 -17.29 4.93
C SER A 72 -6.21 -16.45 6.20
N MET A 73 -5.13 -15.67 6.30
CA MET A 73 -4.94 -14.71 7.40
C MET A 73 -6.01 -13.59 7.41
N ARG A 74 -6.65 -13.30 6.27
CA ARG A 74 -7.73 -12.30 6.15
C ARG A 74 -9.12 -12.89 6.43
N PHE A 75 -9.38 -14.13 6.02
CA PHE A 75 -10.72 -14.73 6.06
C PHE A 75 -10.85 -15.95 6.98
N GLY A 76 -9.75 -16.54 7.39
CA GLY A 76 -9.70 -17.73 8.24
C GLY A 76 -9.81 -17.43 9.73
N ASP A 77 -10.00 -16.16 10.12
CA ASP A 77 -10.41 -15.87 11.48
C ASP A 77 -11.93 -15.97 11.59
N ASP A 78 -12.43 -16.90 12.42
CA ASP A 78 -13.87 -17.23 12.56
C ASP A 78 -14.79 -16.04 12.93
N LYS A 79 -14.24 -14.84 13.08
CA LYS A 79 -14.96 -13.64 13.54
C LYS A 79 -14.71 -12.39 12.68
N GLY A 80 -13.97 -12.49 11.57
CA GLY A 80 -13.68 -11.32 10.72
C GLY A 80 -13.06 -10.15 11.48
N ARG A 81 -12.23 -10.44 12.50
CA ARG A 81 -11.64 -9.45 13.44
C ARG A 81 -10.73 -8.47 12.72
N TYR A 82 -10.25 -8.84 11.54
CA TYR A 82 -9.40 -8.01 10.68
C TYR A 82 -10.14 -7.49 9.45
N SER A 83 -11.48 -7.52 9.44
CA SER A 83 -12.27 -6.80 8.45
C SER A 83 -12.29 -5.30 8.70
N ILE A 84 -12.34 -4.50 7.63
CA ILE A 84 -12.46 -3.05 7.70
C ILE A 84 -13.67 -2.63 8.52
N ARG A 85 -14.82 -3.28 8.29
CA ARG A 85 -16.07 -3.01 9.00
C ARG A 85 -15.91 -3.20 10.50
N PHE A 86 -15.42 -4.37 10.93
CA PHE A 86 -15.23 -4.66 12.35
C PHE A 86 -14.24 -3.70 13.01
N MET A 87 -13.16 -3.35 12.31
CA MET A 87 -12.19 -2.39 12.80
C MET A 87 -12.80 -1.00 12.98
N ALA A 88 -13.58 -0.54 12.00
CA ALA A 88 -14.27 0.75 12.08
C ALA A 88 -15.26 0.79 13.26
N GLU A 89 -16.11 -0.24 13.40
CA GLU A 89 -17.06 -0.36 14.51
C GLU A 89 -16.36 -0.37 15.88
N LYS A 90 -15.16 -0.95 15.97
CA LYS A 90 -14.36 -0.91 17.20
C LYS A 90 -13.82 0.49 17.49
N LEU A 91 -13.30 1.18 16.48
CA LEU A 91 -12.74 2.53 16.60
C LEU A 91 -13.81 3.56 16.96
N ASP A 92 -15.02 3.44 16.41
CA ASP A 92 -16.15 4.33 16.71
C ASP A 92 -16.56 4.30 18.19
N LYS A 93 -16.28 3.19 18.88
CA LYS A 93 -16.55 3.02 20.32
C LYS A 93 -15.41 3.54 21.21
N GLN A 94 -14.28 3.97 20.64
CA GLN A 94 -13.13 4.41 21.42
C GLN A 94 -13.08 5.93 21.55
N ILE A 95 -12.54 6.39 22.68
CA ILE A 95 -12.20 7.80 22.85
C ILE A 95 -11.07 8.16 21.86
N PRO A 96 -11.27 9.12 20.95
CA PRO A 96 -10.24 9.60 20.04
C PRO A 96 -8.97 10.02 20.81
N LYS A 97 -7.79 9.82 20.20
CA LYS A 97 -6.48 10.14 20.80
C LYS A 97 -6.08 9.35 22.05
N SER A 98 -6.88 8.37 22.48
CA SER A 98 -6.48 7.46 23.55
C SER A 98 -5.34 6.53 23.12
N LYS A 99 -4.47 6.13 24.06
CA LYS A 99 -3.43 5.11 23.81
C LYS A 99 -4.03 3.82 23.24
N PHE A 100 -5.21 3.43 23.72
CA PHE A 100 -5.93 2.26 23.24
C PHE A 100 -6.33 2.37 21.77
N TYR A 101 -6.78 3.55 21.31
CA TYR A 101 -7.06 3.81 19.89
C TYR A 101 -5.81 3.58 19.03
N LEU A 102 -4.67 4.14 19.42
CA LEU A 102 -3.41 3.98 18.69
C LEU A 102 -2.95 2.52 18.66
N ASP A 103 -3.08 1.81 19.79
CA ASP A 103 -2.73 0.40 19.90
C ASP A 103 -3.63 -0.48 19.04
N LEU A 104 -4.92 -0.14 18.93
CA LEU A 104 -5.86 -0.83 18.04
C LEU A 104 -5.45 -0.65 16.58
N VAL A 105 -5.18 0.59 16.15
CA VAL A 105 -4.68 0.87 14.79
C VAL A 105 -3.38 0.12 14.53
N ARG A 106 -2.42 0.17 15.46
CA ARG A 106 -1.13 -0.53 15.34
C ARG A 106 -1.30 -2.04 15.17
N LYS A 107 -2.13 -2.68 15.99
CA LYS A 107 -2.38 -4.13 15.89
C LYS A 107 -3.01 -4.49 14.55
N PHE A 108 -4.00 -3.70 14.11
CA PHE A 108 -4.70 -3.92 12.85
C PHE A 108 -3.76 -3.76 11.65
N THR A 109 -3.00 -2.67 11.57
CA THR A 109 -2.08 -2.43 10.46
C THR A 109 -0.89 -3.38 10.45
N THR A 110 -0.39 -3.80 11.63
CA THR A 110 0.66 -4.83 11.72
C THR A 110 0.18 -6.18 11.16
N HIS A 111 -1.09 -6.54 11.37
CA HIS A 111 -1.67 -7.73 10.76
C HIS A 111 -1.67 -7.63 9.23
N TYR A 112 -2.08 -6.47 8.70
CA TYR A 112 -2.07 -6.22 7.25
C TYR A 112 -0.67 -6.15 6.65
N ILE A 113 0.35 -5.75 7.40
CA ILE A 113 1.74 -5.86 6.95
C ILE A 113 2.09 -7.30 6.61
N ALA A 114 1.76 -8.25 7.48
CA ALA A 114 2.06 -9.65 7.25
C ALA A 114 1.29 -10.21 6.04
N ILE A 115 0.02 -9.80 5.88
CA ILE A 115 -0.79 -10.13 4.69
C ILE A 115 -0.13 -9.57 3.43
N TYR A 116 0.16 -8.26 3.39
CA TYR A 116 0.71 -7.59 2.21
C TYR A 116 2.11 -8.09 1.86
N ASP A 117 2.96 -8.36 2.85
CA ASP A 117 4.30 -8.91 2.61
C ASP A 117 4.20 -10.23 1.87
N LYS A 118 3.40 -11.18 2.37
CA LYS A 118 3.20 -12.48 1.71
C LYS A 118 2.47 -12.37 0.37
N LEU A 119 1.44 -11.54 0.30
CA LEU A 119 0.56 -11.44 -0.87
C LEU A 119 1.26 -10.77 -2.06
N PHE A 120 2.01 -9.70 -1.81
CA PHE A 120 2.58 -8.83 -2.85
C PHE A 120 4.11 -8.85 -2.89
N PHE A 121 4.77 -8.89 -1.74
CA PHE A 121 6.21 -8.69 -1.59
C PHE A 121 6.98 -9.99 -1.29
N PHE A 122 6.41 -11.13 -1.67
CA PHE A 122 7.06 -12.43 -1.58
C PHE A 122 7.47 -12.82 -0.15
N GLY A 123 6.80 -12.30 0.88
CA GLY A 123 7.18 -12.49 2.29
C GLY A 123 8.61 -12.04 2.59
N SER A 124 9.20 -11.22 1.73
CA SER A 124 10.63 -10.93 1.74
C SER A 124 10.94 -9.62 2.46
N LEU A 125 9.98 -8.69 2.55
CA LEU A 125 10.22 -7.34 3.02
C LEU A 125 10.64 -7.34 4.48
N PHE A 126 9.88 -8.02 5.35
CA PHE A 126 10.18 -8.08 6.78
C PHE A 126 11.17 -9.21 7.14
N ALA A 127 11.24 -10.26 6.32
CA ALA A 127 12.24 -11.33 6.49
C ALA A 127 13.69 -10.81 6.39
N THR A 128 13.93 -9.71 5.67
CA THR A 128 15.25 -9.06 5.61
C THR A 128 15.72 -8.48 6.95
N ARG A 129 14.80 -8.22 7.89
CA ARG A 129 15.01 -7.40 9.11
C ARG A 129 15.53 -5.99 8.85
N ARG A 130 15.40 -5.51 7.62
CA ARG A 130 15.79 -4.15 7.24
C ARG A 130 14.61 -3.19 7.26
N VAL A 131 13.39 -3.66 7.55
CA VAL A 131 12.21 -2.80 7.65
C VAL A 131 11.68 -2.76 9.07
N GLY A 132 11.66 -1.56 9.65
CA GLY A 132 10.94 -1.25 10.87
C GLY A 132 9.58 -0.65 10.57
N TYR A 133 8.59 -0.92 11.41
CA TYR A 133 7.25 -0.34 11.33
C TYR A 133 6.87 0.36 12.63
N ARG A 134 6.29 1.56 12.53
CA ARG A 134 5.84 2.35 13.67
C ARG A 134 4.51 3.02 13.38
N VAL A 135 3.71 3.17 14.44
CA VAL A 135 2.45 3.91 14.42
C VAL A 135 2.49 4.96 15.51
N LYS A 136 2.34 6.23 15.09
CA LYS A 136 2.47 7.42 15.93
C LYS A 136 1.27 8.34 15.72
N TRP A 137 1.08 9.29 16.63
CA TRP A 137 0.13 10.37 16.39
C TRP A 137 0.63 11.34 15.32
N LYS A 138 -0.28 11.94 14.57
CA LYS A 138 0.06 12.89 13.51
C LYS A 138 0.74 14.15 14.05
N GLU A 139 0.47 14.53 15.29
CA GLU A 139 1.13 15.62 16.00
C GLU A 139 2.63 15.38 16.20
N GLU A 140 3.07 14.11 16.21
CA GLU A 140 4.49 13.75 16.27
C GLU A 140 5.19 13.81 14.89
N ASN A 141 4.42 14.05 13.82
CA ASN A 141 4.97 14.09 12.48
C ASN A 141 5.67 15.42 12.20
N LYS A 142 6.98 15.37 12.03
CA LYS A 142 7.82 16.51 11.64
C LYS A 142 7.68 16.86 10.15
N VAL A 143 7.18 15.94 9.33
CA VAL A 143 6.93 16.13 7.90
C VAL A 143 5.52 16.70 7.71
N LYS A 144 5.46 17.97 7.32
CA LYS A 144 4.18 18.66 7.06
C LYS A 144 3.37 17.86 6.03
N ASN A 145 2.05 17.77 6.26
CA ASN A 145 1.07 17.16 5.36
C ASN A 145 1.23 15.66 5.02
N SER A 146 2.20 14.93 5.58
CA SER A 146 2.34 13.49 5.27
C SER A 146 1.53 12.56 6.18
N VAL A 147 0.75 11.62 5.65
CA VAL A 147 0.00 10.64 6.48
C VAL A 147 0.82 9.40 6.85
N ALA A 148 1.90 9.15 6.12
CA ALA A 148 2.94 8.19 6.47
C ALA A 148 4.27 8.63 5.86
N THR A 149 5.37 7.99 6.22
CA THR A 149 6.66 8.21 5.58
C THR A 149 7.46 6.92 5.54
N THR A 150 8.15 6.69 4.44
CA THR A 150 9.23 5.72 4.33
C THR A 150 10.56 6.46 4.39
N SER A 151 11.38 6.12 5.38
CA SER A 151 12.73 6.69 5.55
C SER A 151 13.77 5.59 5.41
N ALA A 152 14.90 5.88 4.76
CA ALA A 152 16.00 4.95 4.58
C ALA A 152 17.25 5.45 5.32
N ASP A 153 17.84 4.60 6.15
CA ASP A 153 19.19 4.79 6.66
C ASP A 153 20.18 4.28 5.62
N LEU A 154 21.08 5.16 5.19
CA LEU A 154 22.07 4.85 4.17
C LEU A 154 23.38 4.43 4.83
N ASP A 155 24.13 3.57 4.16
CA ASP A 155 25.52 3.35 4.52
C ASP A 155 26.36 4.63 4.32
N PRO A 156 27.58 4.70 4.89
CA PRO A 156 28.44 5.88 4.74
C PRO A 156 28.75 6.25 3.29
N SER A 157 28.67 5.28 2.37
CA SER A 157 28.86 5.53 0.93
C SER A 157 27.65 6.20 0.26
N GLY A 158 26.49 6.26 0.93
CA GLY A 158 25.23 6.76 0.38
C GLY A 158 24.60 5.86 -0.68
N ASN A 159 25.27 4.77 -1.06
CA ASN A 159 24.86 3.91 -2.16
C ASN A 159 23.96 2.77 -1.72
N GLN A 160 23.85 2.52 -0.40
CA GLN A 160 23.19 1.34 0.11
C GLN A 160 22.21 1.67 1.23
N VAL A 161 20.98 1.18 1.12
CA VAL A 161 20.03 1.17 2.24
C VAL A 161 20.45 0.07 3.22
N LYS A 162 20.75 0.46 4.46
CA LYS A 162 21.00 -0.44 5.59
C LYS A 162 19.69 -0.87 6.22
N GLU A 163 18.90 0.12 6.60
CA GLU A 163 17.60 -0.04 7.25
C GLU A 163 16.60 0.93 6.62
N CYS A 164 15.33 0.58 6.72
CA CYS A 164 14.20 1.34 6.25
C CYS A 164 13.17 1.37 7.37
N ALA A 165 12.49 2.50 7.55
CA ALA A 165 11.42 2.62 8.53
C ALA A 165 10.17 3.21 7.89
N ILE A 166 9.06 2.51 8.09
CA ILE A 166 7.72 2.96 7.74
C ILE A 166 7.08 3.54 9.02
N ASP A 167 6.81 4.84 9.01
CA ASP A 167 6.06 5.52 10.05
C ASP A 167 4.65 5.84 9.54
N LEU A 168 3.61 5.26 10.14
CA LEU A 168 2.21 5.62 9.88
C LEU A 168 1.73 6.63 10.94
N TYR A 169 1.20 7.75 10.48
CA TYR A 169 0.73 8.83 11.35
C TYR A 169 -0.79 8.84 11.45
N VAL A 170 -1.29 8.46 12.62
CA VAL A 170 -2.72 8.42 12.91
C VAL A 170 -3.21 9.82 13.23
N LYS A 171 -4.23 10.27 12.49
CA LYS A 171 -5.00 11.45 12.82
C LYS A 171 -6.46 11.05 12.94
N THR A 172 -7.08 11.44 14.04
CA THR A 172 -8.51 11.35 14.26
C THR A 172 -9.15 12.51 13.49
N TYR A 173 -9.49 12.29 12.23
CA TYR A 173 -10.15 13.30 11.42
C TYR A 173 -11.66 13.27 11.66
N SER A 174 -12.28 14.45 11.75
CA SER A 174 -13.72 14.63 11.53
C SER A 174 -14.07 14.79 10.04
N SER A 175 -13.08 14.86 9.16
CA SER A 175 -13.24 15.19 7.73
C SER A 175 -13.39 14.00 6.80
N TYR A 176 -13.39 12.76 7.32
CA TYR A 176 -13.75 11.59 6.51
C TYR A 176 -15.25 11.38 6.59
N ALA A 177 -15.86 10.88 5.50
CA ALA A 177 -17.29 10.62 5.51
C ALA A 177 -17.61 9.45 6.46
N THR A 178 -16.71 8.46 6.58
CA THR A 178 -16.87 7.34 7.52
C THR A 178 -15.54 6.84 8.12
N THR A 179 -15.62 6.18 9.29
CA THR A 179 -14.47 5.47 9.89
C THR A 179 -14.00 4.30 9.02
N GLN A 180 -14.88 3.68 8.23
CA GLN A 180 -14.47 2.65 7.27
C GLN A 180 -13.56 3.21 6.17
N GLU A 181 -13.88 4.39 5.63
CA GLU A 181 -13.01 5.09 4.67
C GLU A 181 -11.66 5.45 5.29
N GLN A 182 -11.65 5.90 6.54
CA GLN A 182 -10.41 6.17 7.26
C GLN A 182 -9.54 4.90 7.38
N VAL A 183 -10.14 3.76 7.73
CA VAL A 183 -9.44 2.46 7.80
C VAL A 183 -8.92 2.04 6.41
N ARG A 184 -9.73 2.15 5.35
CA ARG A 184 -9.29 1.89 3.97
C ARG A 184 -8.10 2.77 3.59
N ARG A 185 -8.15 4.05 3.94
CA ARG A 185 -7.06 5.00 3.66
C ARG A 185 -5.78 4.64 4.39
N TRP A 186 -5.84 4.18 5.64
CA TRP A 186 -4.65 3.67 6.33
C TRP A 186 -4.07 2.43 5.65
N LEU A 187 -4.91 1.51 5.19
CA LEU A 187 -4.48 0.32 4.47
C LEU A 187 -3.85 0.65 3.10
N GLY A 188 -4.43 1.58 2.35
CA GLY A 188 -3.85 2.07 1.09
C GLY A 188 -2.53 2.82 1.31
N THR A 189 -2.47 3.68 2.33
CA THR A 189 -1.24 4.38 2.73
C THR A 189 -0.16 3.38 3.17
N LEU A 190 -0.53 2.34 3.93
CA LEU A 190 0.42 1.32 4.36
C LEU A 190 1.02 0.56 3.16
N ALA A 191 0.18 0.14 2.21
CA ALA A 191 0.64 -0.52 0.99
C ALA A 191 1.55 0.39 0.14
N HIS A 192 1.22 1.68 0.07
CA HIS A 192 2.05 2.71 -0.59
C HIS A 192 3.47 2.76 0.00
N GLU A 193 3.58 2.85 1.32
CA GLU A 193 4.89 2.90 1.99
C GLU A 193 5.63 1.56 1.92
N MET A 194 4.93 0.43 1.98
CA MET A 194 5.55 -0.89 1.79
C MET A 194 6.13 -1.04 0.38
N LEU A 195 5.46 -0.49 -0.64
CA LEU A 195 5.98 -0.46 -2.00
C LEU A 195 7.26 0.38 -2.10
N HIS A 196 7.30 1.56 -1.47
CA HIS A 196 8.54 2.34 -1.36
C HIS A 196 9.65 1.57 -0.66
N ALA A 197 9.37 0.96 0.48
CA ALA A 197 10.35 0.18 1.24
C ALA A 197 10.92 -0.98 0.39
N PHE A 198 10.05 -1.69 -0.35
CA PHE A 198 10.47 -2.76 -1.25
C PHE A 198 11.40 -2.24 -2.36
N MET A 199 11.01 -1.15 -3.03
CA MET A 199 11.84 -0.53 -4.06
C MET A 199 13.17 0.00 -3.52
N LEU A 200 13.20 0.53 -2.29
CA LEU A 200 14.42 1.03 -1.66
C LEU A 200 15.39 -0.09 -1.26
N ILE A 201 14.88 -1.23 -0.78
CA ILE A 201 15.72 -2.35 -0.31
C ILE A 201 16.29 -3.17 -1.47
N PHE A 202 15.44 -3.49 -2.45
CA PHE A 202 15.82 -4.36 -3.57
C PHE A 202 16.30 -3.57 -4.79
N GLY A 203 15.97 -2.29 -4.88
CA GLY A 203 16.33 -1.43 -5.99
C GLY A 203 17.80 -1.02 -6.00
N CYS A 204 18.38 -0.97 -7.18
CA CYS A 204 19.69 -0.43 -7.44
C CYS A 204 19.66 1.10 -7.34
N ARG A 205 20.46 1.71 -6.46
CA ARG A 205 20.58 3.18 -6.35
C ARG A 205 21.49 3.77 -7.43
N GLY A 206 22.57 3.07 -7.80
CA GLY A 206 23.56 3.53 -8.78
C GLY A 206 23.23 3.23 -10.25
N CYS A 207 22.10 2.59 -10.52
CA CYS A 207 21.69 2.31 -11.89
C CYS A 207 21.13 3.58 -12.53
N TYR A 208 21.45 3.84 -13.80
CA TYR A 208 20.80 4.90 -14.57
C TYR A 208 19.29 4.71 -14.54
N LYS A 209 18.60 5.78 -14.15
CA LYS A 209 17.16 5.84 -14.05
C LYS A 209 16.69 6.99 -14.93
N PRO A 210 15.98 6.70 -16.03
CA PRO A 210 15.27 7.74 -16.75
C PRO A 210 14.36 8.50 -15.76
N PRO A 211 14.20 9.83 -15.89
CA PRO A 211 13.32 10.62 -15.02
C PRO A 211 11.91 10.05 -14.90
N GLU A 212 11.43 9.39 -15.96
CA GLU A 212 10.11 8.75 -16.02
C GLU A 212 10.01 7.52 -15.12
N GLN A 213 11.13 6.83 -14.86
CA GLN A 213 11.14 5.56 -14.14
C GLN A 213 11.24 5.76 -12.63
N THR A 214 11.88 6.83 -12.17
CA THR A 214 12.00 7.17 -10.76
C THR A 214 12.15 8.68 -10.59
N THR A 215 11.35 9.25 -9.71
CA THR A 215 11.46 10.62 -9.26
C THR A 215 12.16 10.67 -7.90
N ASP A 216 12.48 11.86 -7.41
CA ASP A 216 13.01 12.04 -6.05
C ASP A 216 12.01 11.56 -4.97
N ALA A 217 10.71 11.66 -5.25
CA ALA A 217 9.65 11.12 -4.38
C ALA A 217 9.40 9.62 -4.58
N GLY A 218 9.86 9.04 -5.71
CA GLY A 218 9.82 7.62 -5.99
C GLY A 218 8.57 7.10 -6.71
N HIS A 219 7.69 7.97 -7.24
CA HIS A 219 6.39 7.57 -7.84
C HIS A 219 6.40 7.50 -9.38
N GLY A 220 7.56 7.22 -9.99
CA GLY A 220 7.70 7.05 -11.44
C GLY A 220 6.92 5.85 -12.02
N HIS A 221 7.06 5.60 -13.33
CA HIS A 221 6.28 4.59 -14.08
C HIS A 221 6.33 3.19 -13.45
N ALA A 222 7.50 2.77 -12.97
CA ALA A 222 7.68 1.48 -12.31
C ALA A 222 6.84 1.38 -11.03
N TRP A 223 6.75 2.47 -10.27
CA TRP A 223 5.92 2.55 -9.07
C TRP A 223 4.44 2.56 -9.43
N GLN A 224 4.03 3.34 -10.44
CA GLN A 224 2.64 3.39 -10.91
C GLN A 224 2.13 2.03 -11.41
N ASP A 225 2.95 1.31 -12.19
CA ASP A 225 2.65 -0.04 -12.68
C ASP A 225 2.40 -1.00 -11.50
N ALA A 226 3.31 -1.03 -10.53
CA ALA A 226 3.19 -1.92 -9.38
C ALA A 226 2.02 -1.52 -8.46
N ALA A 227 1.83 -0.22 -8.22
CA ALA A 227 0.77 0.28 -7.36
C ALA A 227 -0.62 -0.03 -7.94
N TYR A 228 -0.81 0.12 -9.26
CA TYR A 228 -2.08 -0.20 -9.92
C TYR A 228 -2.48 -1.66 -9.70
N GLU A 229 -1.56 -2.59 -9.97
CA GLU A 229 -1.83 -4.02 -9.81
C GLU A 229 -2.05 -4.42 -8.35
N ILE A 230 -1.37 -3.76 -7.40
CA ILE A 230 -1.61 -3.98 -5.96
C ILE A 230 -3.02 -3.50 -5.55
N GLU A 231 -3.51 -2.38 -6.07
CA GLU A 231 -4.88 -1.90 -5.83
C GLU A 231 -5.90 -2.92 -6.34
N VAL A 232 -5.75 -3.37 -7.60
CA VAL A 232 -6.60 -4.39 -8.24
C VAL A 232 -6.59 -5.68 -7.42
N ALA A 233 -5.43 -6.17 -7.03
CA ALA A 233 -5.29 -7.40 -6.26
C ALA A 233 -5.86 -7.28 -4.83
N CYS A 234 -5.78 -6.10 -4.20
CA CYS A 234 -6.41 -5.86 -2.90
C CYS A 234 -7.94 -5.95 -2.99
N ASP A 235 -8.55 -5.47 -4.07
CA ASP A 235 -9.99 -5.63 -4.29
C ASP A 235 -10.35 -7.10 -4.52
N LEU A 236 -9.66 -7.76 -5.46
CA LEU A 236 -9.92 -9.15 -5.85
C LEU A 236 -9.69 -10.18 -4.74
N PHE A 237 -8.63 -10.01 -3.94
CA PHE A 237 -8.21 -11.01 -2.96
C PHE A 237 -8.55 -10.68 -1.52
N LEU A 238 -8.74 -9.41 -1.17
CA LEU A 238 -8.99 -8.99 0.22
C LEU A 238 -10.33 -8.28 0.41
N SER A 239 -11.01 -7.91 -0.68
CA SER A 239 -12.29 -7.18 -0.68
C SER A 239 -12.23 -5.89 0.13
N ASN A 240 -11.11 -5.17 0.01
CA ASN A 240 -10.81 -4.03 0.85
C ASN A 240 -10.83 -2.67 0.11
N ASP A 241 -10.95 -2.66 -1.23
CA ASP A 241 -10.98 -1.47 -2.09
C ASP A 241 -10.05 -0.35 -1.59
N VAL A 242 -8.74 -0.62 -1.64
CA VAL A 242 -7.72 0.32 -1.14
C VAL A 242 -7.21 1.19 -2.28
N ASN A 243 -6.93 2.45 -1.95
CA ASN A 243 -6.35 3.42 -2.87
C ASN A 243 -4.96 3.82 -2.34
N LEU A 244 -3.92 3.53 -3.10
CA LEU A 244 -2.51 3.85 -2.81
C LEU A 244 -2.19 5.33 -3.12
N GLY A 245 -3.16 6.12 -3.56
CA GLY A 245 -3.00 7.55 -3.83
C GLY A 245 -2.29 7.85 -5.15
N ARG A 246 -2.35 6.93 -6.13
CA ARG A 246 -1.57 6.98 -7.38
C ARG A 246 -1.69 8.30 -8.13
N TRP A 247 -2.91 8.79 -8.33
CA TRP A 247 -3.16 10.07 -8.99
C TRP A 247 -2.49 11.24 -8.25
N THR A 248 -2.71 11.35 -6.94
CA THR A 248 -2.15 12.42 -6.12
C THR A 248 -0.62 12.39 -6.13
N SER A 249 -0.03 11.20 -6.04
CA SER A 249 1.42 11.01 -6.12
C SER A 249 1.98 11.40 -7.49
N LEU A 250 1.34 10.97 -8.57
CA LEU A 250 1.76 11.34 -9.92
C LEU A 250 1.68 12.85 -10.15
N SER A 251 0.56 13.47 -9.75
CA SER A 251 0.36 14.92 -9.87
C SER A 251 1.43 15.67 -9.09
N HIS A 252 1.74 15.24 -7.87
CA HIS A 252 2.78 15.86 -7.05
C HIS A 252 4.15 15.80 -7.73
N ASP A 253 4.49 14.67 -8.35
CA ASP A 253 5.77 14.46 -9.02
C ASP A 253 5.92 15.25 -10.31
N VAL A 254 4.86 15.33 -11.10
CA VAL A 254 4.83 16.16 -12.31
C VAL A 254 4.96 17.64 -11.96
N GLU A 255 4.23 18.10 -10.94
CA GLU A 255 4.19 19.52 -10.57
C GLU A 255 5.43 19.98 -9.79
N ASN A 256 5.99 19.12 -8.93
CA ASN A 256 6.98 19.54 -7.93
C ASN A 256 8.37 18.89 -8.10
N HIS A 257 8.47 17.78 -8.84
CA HIS A 257 9.72 17.01 -8.97
C HIS A 257 10.21 16.89 -10.42
N GLY A 258 9.64 17.68 -11.34
CA GLY A 258 10.10 17.76 -12.73
C GLY A 258 9.88 16.49 -13.55
N MET A 259 9.02 15.58 -13.08
CA MET A 259 8.65 14.39 -13.84
C MET A 259 7.86 14.83 -15.09
N PRO A 260 8.22 14.38 -16.30
CA PRO A 260 7.41 14.65 -17.47
C PRO A 260 6.03 14.00 -17.32
N MET A 261 4.99 14.65 -17.85
CA MET A 261 3.65 14.08 -17.88
C MET A 261 3.68 12.74 -18.64
N PRO A 262 3.19 11.63 -18.06
CA PRO A 262 3.13 10.36 -18.77
C PRO A 262 2.25 10.44 -20.01
N GLU A 263 2.61 9.66 -21.03
CA GLU A 263 1.79 9.50 -22.22
C GLU A 263 0.37 9.04 -21.86
N GLU A 264 -0.63 9.48 -22.62
CA GLU A 264 -2.05 9.16 -22.39
C GLU A 264 -2.28 7.64 -22.26
N ARG A 265 -1.61 6.82 -23.09
CA ARG A 265 -1.72 5.35 -23.03
C ARG A 265 -1.33 4.78 -21.66
N LEU A 266 -0.37 5.39 -20.96
CA LEU A 266 0.04 4.95 -19.62
C LEU A 266 -1.00 5.36 -18.58
N LEU A 267 -1.52 6.59 -18.67
CA LEU A 267 -2.60 7.05 -17.81
C LEU A 267 -3.85 6.17 -17.94
N ARG A 268 -4.17 5.69 -19.15
CA ARG A 268 -5.26 4.74 -19.40
C ARG A 268 -4.96 3.34 -18.87
N LYS A 269 -3.74 2.83 -19.11
CA LYS A 269 -3.28 1.55 -18.55
C LYS A 269 -3.46 1.51 -17.03
N TRP A 270 -3.22 2.64 -16.37
CA TRP A 270 -3.33 2.81 -14.93
C TRP A 270 -4.73 3.20 -14.45
N ASP A 271 -5.72 3.22 -15.34
CA ASP A 271 -7.10 3.66 -15.07
C ASP A 271 -7.19 5.02 -14.34
N LEU A 272 -6.31 5.97 -14.72
CA LEU A 272 -6.28 7.31 -14.14
C LEU A 272 -7.19 8.30 -14.87
N ILE A 273 -7.49 8.03 -16.14
CA ILE A 273 -8.33 8.86 -17.01
C ILE A 273 -9.45 8.06 -17.70
N GLY A 274 -9.74 6.86 -17.17
CA GLY A 274 -10.75 5.95 -17.71
C GLY A 274 -10.35 5.23 -19.02
N PRO A 275 -11.23 4.34 -19.52
CA PRO A 275 -10.98 3.56 -20.73
C PRO A 275 -10.91 4.44 -21.98
N HIS A 276 -10.34 3.90 -23.06
CA HIS A 276 -10.24 4.63 -24.33
C HIS A 276 -11.64 5.00 -24.84
N PRO A 277 -11.89 6.26 -25.28
CA PRO A 277 -13.21 6.66 -25.78
C PRO A 277 -13.75 5.77 -26.91
N PHE A 278 -12.90 5.19 -27.76
CA PHE A 278 -13.33 4.29 -28.85
C PHE A 278 -13.67 2.86 -28.40
N GLN A 279 -13.47 2.52 -27.12
CA GLN A 279 -13.96 1.27 -26.52
C GLN A 279 -15.27 1.46 -25.74
N GLN A 280 -15.85 2.67 -25.73
CA GLN A 280 -17.26 2.80 -25.42
C GLN A 280 -17.99 2.06 -26.55
N THR A 281 -18.58 0.90 -26.24
CA THR A 281 -19.49 0.19 -27.13
C THR A 281 -20.37 1.23 -27.81
N PRO A 282 -20.42 1.29 -29.16
CA PRO A 282 -21.25 2.27 -29.84
C PRO A 282 -22.62 2.21 -29.19
N GLU A 283 -23.10 3.34 -28.68
CA GLU A 283 -24.45 3.42 -28.12
C GLU A 283 -25.36 2.83 -29.19
N VAL A 284 -25.89 1.64 -28.92
CA VAL A 284 -26.86 1.01 -29.79
C VAL A 284 -27.99 2.02 -29.86
N PRO A 285 -28.28 2.61 -31.04
CA PRO A 285 -29.32 3.61 -31.14
C PRO A 285 -30.60 3.03 -30.55
N GLU A 286 -31.34 3.79 -29.73
CA GLU A 286 -32.61 3.33 -29.15
C GLU A 286 -33.60 2.81 -30.20
N SER A 287 -33.43 3.21 -31.47
CA SER A 287 -34.18 2.71 -32.61
C SER A 287 -33.97 1.22 -32.92
N ALA A 288 -32.85 0.61 -32.50
CA ALA A 288 -32.61 -0.83 -32.68
C ALA A 288 -33.42 -1.73 -31.72
N GLY A 289 -34.11 -1.14 -30.72
CA GLY A 289 -35.00 -1.85 -29.80
C GLY A 289 -36.45 -1.99 -30.27
N LYS A 290 -36.82 -1.41 -31.42
CA LYS A 290 -38.17 -1.56 -32.00
C LYS A 290 -38.18 -2.67 -33.04
N THR A 291 -38.03 -3.92 -32.61
CA THR A 291 -38.47 -5.05 -33.44
C THR A 291 -39.99 -5.12 -33.37
N ASN A 292 -40.61 -5.08 -34.55
CA ASN A 292 -42.04 -5.14 -34.74
C ASN A 292 -42.63 -6.38 -34.05
N ASN A 293 -43.49 -6.16 -33.06
CA ASN A 293 -44.48 -7.12 -32.59
C ASN A 293 -45.58 -7.26 -33.65
N ASP A 294 -45.23 -7.72 -34.85
CA ASP A 294 -46.21 -8.11 -35.85
C ASP A 294 -46.61 -9.55 -35.60
N THR A 295 -47.68 -9.68 -34.81
CA THR A 295 -48.79 -10.63 -35.01
C THR A 295 -48.47 -11.85 -35.88
N LYS A 296 -48.06 -12.95 -35.25
CA LYS A 296 -48.21 -14.29 -35.86
C LYS A 296 -49.26 -15.09 -35.10
N LYS A 297 -50.43 -15.15 -35.74
CA LYS A 297 -51.58 -16.00 -35.43
C LYS A 297 -51.16 -17.44 -35.17
N SER A 298 -51.71 -17.99 -34.09
CA SER A 298 -52.45 -19.26 -34.00
C SER A 298 -52.23 -20.26 -35.15
N SER A 299 -51.59 -21.38 -34.81
CA SER A 299 -52.06 -22.72 -35.22
C SER A 299 -51.47 -23.76 -34.27
N GLU A 300 -52.39 -24.43 -33.58
CA GLU A 300 -52.21 -25.53 -32.62
C GLU A 300 -51.98 -26.89 -33.37
N PRO A 301 -51.88 -28.05 -32.69
CA PRO A 301 -50.69 -28.89 -32.69
C PRO A 301 -50.82 -30.17 -33.54
N SER A 302 -49.67 -30.78 -33.91
CA SER A 302 -49.63 -32.11 -34.52
C SER A 302 -48.70 -33.04 -33.73
N SER A 303 -49.30 -34.15 -33.29
CA SER A 303 -48.70 -35.25 -32.53
C SER A 303 -47.91 -36.22 -33.40
N SER A 304 -46.72 -36.59 -32.95
CA SER A 304 -46.03 -37.85 -33.26
C SER A 304 -44.79 -37.90 -32.36
N LYS A 305 -44.81 -38.56 -31.19
CA LYS A 305 -44.70 -40.00 -30.99
C LYS A 305 -43.53 -40.60 -31.78
N GLN A 306 -42.33 -40.48 -31.24
CA GLN A 306 -41.23 -41.39 -31.53
C GLN A 306 -40.53 -41.76 -30.22
N GLU A 307 -40.75 -43.01 -29.83
CA GLU A 307 -40.07 -43.73 -28.77
C GLU A 307 -38.60 -43.93 -29.15
N LEU A 308 -37.69 -43.69 -28.22
CA LEU A 308 -36.32 -44.16 -28.27
C LEU A 308 -35.96 -44.89 -26.97
N PRO A 309 -35.07 -45.90 -27.05
CA PRO A 309 -35.08 -47.01 -26.11
C PRO A 309 -34.36 -46.74 -24.80
N HIS A 310 -34.89 -47.37 -23.76
CA HIS A 310 -34.31 -47.59 -22.45
C HIS A 310 -32.84 -48.03 -22.52
N ARG A 311 -31.99 -47.40 -21.69
CA ARG A 311 -30.68 -47.93 -21.30
C ARG A 311 -30.64 -48.15 -19.79
N PRO A 312 -30.04 -49.25 -19.28
CA PRO A 312 -30.24 -49.70 -17.91
C PRO A 312 -29.43 -48.91 -16.88
N THR A 313 -30.05 -48.83 -15.70
CA THR A 313 -29.53 -48.52 -14.37
C THR A 313 -28.12 -49.04 -14.07
N GLY A 314 -27.24 -48.13 -13.64
CA GLY A 314 -26.07 -48.41 -12.82
C GLY A 314 -26.13 -47.58 -11.54
N LYS A 315 -26.41 -48.23 -10.41
CA LYS A 315 -26.37 -47.66 -9.06
C LYS A 315 -24.94 -47.62 -8.55
N LEU A 316 -24.41 -46.45 -8.22
CA LEU A 316 -23.39 -46.16 -7.19
C LEU A 316 -23.60 -44.66 -6.88
N GLY A 317 -23.91 -44.18 -5.68
CA GLY A 317 -23.50 -44.62 -4.35
C GLY A 317 -22.50 -43.60 -3.81
N GLY A 318 -22.92 -42.76 -2.86
CA GLY A 318 -22.09 -41.75 -2.16
C GLY A 318 -22.17 -40.35 -2.77
N GLU A 319 -22.15 -39.24 -2.04
CA GLU A 319 -22.43 -38.96 -0.63
C GLU A 319 -22.66 -37.43 -0.57
N HIS A 320 -23.26 -36.96 0.51
CA HIS A 320 -23.77 -35.60 0.65
C HIS A 320 -22.68 -34.52 0.72
N ASP A 321 -22.79 -33.48 -0.10
CA ASP A 321 -22.37 -32.13 0.31
C ASP A 321 -23.47 -31.12 -0.02
N LYS A 322 -23.97 -30.50 1.05
CA LYS A 322 -25.08 -29.55 1.03
C LYS A 322 -24.63 -28.24 0.40
N LEU A 323 -25.19 -27.97 -0.78
CA LEU A 323 -25.30 -26.63 -1.35
C LEU A 323 -26.49 -25.90 -0.68
N GLU A 324 -26.17 -24.96 0.21
CA GLU A 324 -27.03 -23.81 0.56
C GLU A 324 -26.29 -22.55 0.05
N GLY A 325 -26.87 -21.59 -0.65
CA GLY A 325 -28.24 -21.42 -1.09
C GLY A 325 -28.29 -20.32 -2.16
N THR A 326 -29.26 -20.44 -3.03
CA THR A 326 -29.72 -19.43 -3.98
C THR A 326 -30.36 -18.24 -3.26
N GLY A 327 -29.97 -17.02 -3.60
CA GLY A 327 -30.65 -15.82 -3.09
C GLY A 327 -30.24 -14.51 -3.77
N ARG A 328 -31.12 -14.06 -4.67
CA ARG A 328 -31.45 -12.66 -5.01
C ARG A 328 -30.60 -11.91 -6.05
N THR A 329 -31.19 -11.86 -7.25
CA THR A 329 -31.61 -10.66 -8.00
C THR A 329 -30.70 -9.43 -7.93
N GLY A 330 -30.14 -9.08 -9.08
CA GLY A 330 -29.29 -7.92 -9.29
C GLY A 330 -29.97 -6.60 -8.98
N GLU A 331 -29.35 -5.86 -8.07
CA GLU A 331 -29.40 -4.40 -8.07
C GLU A 331 -28.19 -3.89 -8.86
N ARG A 332 -28.49 -3.14 -9.92
CA ARG A 332 -27.53 -2.42 -10.74
C ARG A 332 -26.83 -1.40 -9.85
N ALA A 333 -25.51 -1.51 -9.71
CA ALA A 333 -24.72 -0.51 -9.01
C ALA A 333 -24.95 0.89 -9.63
N PRO A 334 -25.21 1.94 -8.83
CA PRO A 334 -25.37 3.29 -9.36
C PRO A 334 -24.04 3.79 -9.95
N PRO A 335 -24.08 4.65 -11.00
CA PRO A 335 -22.89 5.19 -11.61
C PRO A 335 -22.07 5.98 -10.59
N ARG A 336 -20.74 5.76 -10.61
CA ARG A 336 -19.76 6.52 -9.82
C ARG A 336 -19.95 8.02 -10.12
N ARG A 337 -20.19 8.83 -9.09
CA ARG A 337 -20.23 10.29 -9.21
C ARG A 337 -18.81 10.79 -9.45
N ASP A 338 -18.58 11.37 -10.62
CA ASP A 338 -17.37 12.16 -10.89
C ASP A 338 -17.35 13.37 -9.97
N TYR A 339 -16.38 13.40 -9.05
CA TYR A 339 -16.06 14.60 -8.28
C TYR A 339 -15.40 15.61 -9.22
N ARG A 340 -16.24 16.39 -9.91
CA ARG A 340 -15.83 17.57 -10.66
C ARG A 340 -15.41 18.64 -9.64
N VAL A 341 -14.12 18.71 -9.36
CA VAL A 341 -13.53 19.78 -8.54
C VAL A 341 -13.61 21.07 -9.36
N GLU A 342 -14.53 21.97 -8.96
CA GLU A 342 -14.54 23.36 -9.43
C GLU A 342 -13.21 24.02 -9.05
N ARG A 343 -12.38 24.31 -10.06
CA ARG A 343 -11.23 25.20 -9.91
C ARG A 343 -11.76 26.60 -9.59
N ARG A 344 -11.61 27.04 -8.34
CA ARG A 344 -11.67 28.46 -8.00
C ARG A 344 -10.34 29.10 -8.39
N ASP A 345 -10.39 30.01 -9.35
CA ASP A 345 -9.28 30.88 -9.68
C ASP A 345 -8.94 31.76 -8.46
N LEU A 346 -7.68 31.68 -8.01
CA LEU A 346 -7.15 32.60 -7.00
C LEU A 346 -6.71 33.91 -7.67
N PRO A 347 -7.01 35.07 -7.06
CA PRO A 347 -6.65 36.36 -7.63
C PRO A 347 -5.14 36.61 -7.56
N ARG A 348 -4.61 37.05 -8.69
CA ARG A 348 -3.23 37.41 -8.97
C ARG A 348 -2.86 38.72 -8.25
N SER A 349 -2.00 38.67 -7.23
CA SER A 349 -1.39 39.87 -6.65
C SER A 349 0.02 40.11 -7.23
N LYS A 350 0.20 41.28 -7.85
CA LYS A 350 1.48 42.02 -7.98
C LYS A 350 1.61 42.90 -6.71
N ALA A 351 2.75 43.43 -6.25
CA ALA A 351 3.97 43.86 -6.92
C ALA A 351 5.17 43.98 -5.93
N LYS A 352 6.37 43.96 -6.54
CA LYS A 352 7.68 44.54 -6.18
C LYS A 352 7.82 45.34 -4.87
N GLU A 353 8.84 44.98 -4.09
CA GLU A 353 9.70 45.96 -3.41
C GLU A 353 11.19 45.63 -3.64
N LYS A 354 11.93 46.68 -4.03
CA LYS A 354 13.38 46.74 -4.13
C LYS A 354 13.94 47.28 -2.81
N ILE A 355 14.81 46.55 -2.15
CA ILE A 355 15.76 47.08 -1.14
C ILE A 355 16.97 46.14 -1.24
N GLY A 356 18.22 46.53 -1.45
CA GLY A 356 18.94 47.76 -1.15
C GLY A 356 20.29 47.30 -0.60
N SER A 357 21.36 47.51 -1.36
CA SER A 357 22.73 47.13 -1.01
C SER A 357 23.29 48.04 0.09
N SER A 358 24.01 47.50 1.08
CA SER A 358 25.13 48.24 1.68
C SER A 358 26.19 47.33 2.30
N LYS A 359 27.43 47.61 1.88
CA LYS A 359 28.71 47.14 2.40
C LYS A 359 29.13 47.86 3.69
N ASN A 360 30.05 47.21 4.42
CA ASN A 360 31.04 47.72 5.38
C ASN A 360 30.47 48.27 6.70
N SER A 361 31.10 48.24 7.88
CA SER A 361 32.47 48.03 8.40
C SER A 361 32.30 47.76 9.92
N SER A 362 33.17 47.05 10.65
CA SER A 362 34.28 47.66 11.40
C SER A 362 34.75 46.70 12.51
N ARG A 363 36.07 46.70 12.73
CA ARG A 363 36.89 46.40 13.93
C ARG A 363 36.17 46.39 15.29
N GLN A 364 36.63 45.79 16.38
CA GLN A 364 37.80 45.02 16.84
C GLN A 364 37.40 44.51 18.25
N ASP A 365 37.88 43.36 18.70
CA ASP A 365 38.65 43.25 19.96
C ASP A 365 39.03 41.80 20.29
N LEU A 366 40.34 41.65 20.55
CA LEU A 366 41.05 40.55 21.20
C LEU A 366 40.90 40.81 22.72
N THR A 367 40.85 39.89 23.69
CA THR A 367 41.73 38.75 24.06
C THR A 367 41.15 38.12 25.38
N PRO A 368 41.78 37.18 26.13
CA PRO A 368 41.21 35.84 26.31
C PRO A 368 41.07 35.35 27.78
N ALA A 369 40.81 34.03 27.90
CA ALA A 369 41.16 33.10 28.99
C ALA A 369 40.12 32.86 30.11
N ALA A 370 39.62 31.62 30.16
CA ALA A 370 39.50 30.84 31.39
C ALA A 370 39.28 29.36 31.02
N GLU A 371 40.30 28.54 31.26
CA GLU A 371 40.21 27.09 31.32
C GLU A 371 39.30 26.68 32.50
N ASN A 372 38.39 25.72 32.29
CA ASN A 372 37.82 24.96 33.40
C ASN A 372 37.74 23.47 33.02
N LYS A 373 38.48 22.68 33.79
CA LYS A 373 38.62 21.22 33.72
C LYS A 373 37.34 20.50 34.18
N PRO A 374 37.17 19.21 33.80
CA PRO A 374 35.92 18.49 33.94
C PRO A 374 35.67 17.90 35.34
N SER A 375 34.39 17.93 35.72
CA SER A 375 33.83 17.34 36.94
C SER A 375 33.75 15.82 36.86
N ARG A 376 34.54 15.17 37.72
CA ARG A 376 34.29 13.94 38.51
C ARG A 376 33.11 13.04 38.11
N GLU A 377 33.43 11.83 37.68
CA GLU A 377 32.53 10.67 37.61
C GLU A 377 32.13 10.17 39.00
N PRO A 378 30.89 9.65 39.18
CA PRO A 378 30.45 9.05 40.43
C PRO A 378 30.82 7.56 40.56
N ASP A 379 31.28 7.24 41.78
CA ASP A 379 31.71 5.94 42.31
C ASP A 379 30.57 4.90 42.38
N PRO A 380 30.71 3.67 41.85
CA PRO A 380 29.70 2.63 41.93
C PRO A 380 29.67 1.98 43.32
N SER A 381 28.57 2.23 44.03
CA SER A 381 28.25 1.67 45.33
C SER A 381 28.22 0.13 45.39
N LYS A 382 28.67 -0.36 46.55
CA LYS A 382 28.93 -1.75 46.95
C LYS A 382 27.70 -2.65 46.86
N ARG A 383 27.84 -3.78 46.18
CA ARG A 383 26.97 -4.97 46.30
C ARG A 383 27.06 -5.56 47.71
N ARG A 384 25.93 -5.64 48.42
CA ARG A 384 25.75 -6.55 49.57
C ARG A 384 25.31 -7.93 49.05
N LYS A 385 25.92 -8.99 49.57
CA LYS A 385 25.44 -10.38 49.43
C LYS A 385 24.28 -10.61 50.41
N PRO A 386 23.23 -11.37 50.04
CA PRO A 386 22.27 -11.88 51.00
C PRO A 386 22.84 -13.11 51.72
N LEU A 387 22.64 -13.14 53.03
CA LEU A 387 22.67 -14.33 53.89
C LEU A 387 21.21 -14.70 54.17
N GLY A 388 20.86 -15.98 54.02
CA GLY A 388 19.53 -16.52 54.34
C GLY A 388 18.82 -17.06 53.11
#